data_AF-A0A3D2IHD6-F1
#
_entry.id   AF-A0A3D2IHD6-F1
#
_cell.length_a   1.000
_cell.length_b   1.000
_cell.length_c   1.000
_cell.angle_alpha   90.00
_cell.angle_beta   90.00
_cell.angle_gamma   90.00
#
_symmetry.space_group_name_H-M   'P 1'
#
loop_
_entity.id
_entity.type
_entity.pdbx_description
1 polymer ?
#
loop_
_entity_poly.entity_id
_entity_poly.type
_entity_poly.pdbx_seq_one_letter_code
_entity_poly.pdbx_strand_id
1 'polypeptide(L)'
;MNETLTDILESTPPAFLDLGIDHYSPTQLNCSMASWAYKYAVLDQERRRSLKHNIKMYFGVVIGELCQLCFCDELWSFKSQVVKNKDKYSLDRALEALDAHMTKYEPWDDADKELYEGIKDTAPDMMRQAYNGWKSMNLKTPVVAERNVRLKFTYVNCLGRTDGDDKLMFIEQKCKVPQLNRPKKDGTRSVKHVALPKDEPQITHARQTAFYHFATGKKPHLMYCNAKEYKIFDPSNCQYLTKDAMEEHLEHYKRMARLRDRAIMKCNGSVRDLLADLDPDWEHNYEWDIGEEHKEHAQQVFKEAQSA
;
A
#
# COMPACT_ATOMS: atom_id res chain seq x y z
N MET A 1 12.16 -19.09 13.71
CA MET A 1 11.08 -20.04 13.37
C MET A 1 9.97 -19.24 12.75
N ASN A 2 9.44 -19.66 11.59
CA ASN A 2 8.25 -19.02 11.03
C ASN A 2 7.04 -19.56 11.82
N GLU A 3 6.38 -18.71 12.61
CA GLU A 3 5.10 -19.04 13.26
C GLU A 3 4.07 -19.42 12.17
N THR A 4 3.36 -20.53 12.37
CA THR A 4 2.25 -20.93 11.50
C THR A 4 1.01 -20.06 11.77
N LEU A 5 0.02 -20.09 10.87
CA LEU A 5 -1.25 -19.37 11.12
C LEU A 5 -1.93 -19.88 12.40
N THR A 6 -1.87 -21.18 12.66
CA THR A 6 -2.40 -21.79 13.89
C THR A 6 -1.71 -21.21 15.13
N ASP A 7 -0.37 -21.13 15.12
CA ASP A 7 0.39 -20.57 16.25
C ASP A 7 0.02 -19.09 16.52
N ILE A 8 -0.22 -18.32 15.45
CA ILE A 8 -0.65 -16.92 15.54
C ILE A 8 -2.04 -16.83 16.17
N LEU A 9 -3.01 -17.61 15.68
CA LEU A 9 -4.38 -17.55 16.16
C LEU A 9 -4.49 -18.02 17.62
N GLU A 10 -3.73 -19.03 18.02
CA GLU A 10 -3.70 -19.53 19.40
C GLU A 10 -3.08 -18.54 20.40
N SER A 11 -2.16 -17.70 19.94
CA SER A 11 -1.50 -16.69 20.79
C SER A 11 -2.15 -15.30 20.74
N THR A 12 -3.06 -15.08 19.79
CA THR A 12 -3.79 -13.81 19.63
C THR A 12 -4.91 -13.71 20.68
N PRO A 13 -5.00 -12.61 21.47
CA PRO A 13 -6.05 -12.47 22.46
C PRO A 13 -7.46 -12.44 21.83
N PRO A 14 -8.49 -13.00 22.49
CA PRO A 14 -9.86 -13.06 21.95
C PRO A 14 -10.40 -11.72 21.47
N ALA A 15 -10.14 -10.63 22.21
CA ALA A 15 -10.56 -9.27 21.87
C ALA A 15 -10.10 -8.80 20.47
N PHE A 16 -8.99 -9.34 19.95
CA PHE A 16 -8.53 -9.05 18.59
C PHE A 16 -9.28 -9.89 17.56
N LEU A 17 -9.48 -11.19 17.85
CA LEU A 17 -10.18 -12.12 16.98
C LEU A 17 -11.66 -11.75 16.83
N ASP A 18 -12.29 -11.24 17.89
CA ASP A 18 -13.67 -10.73 17.88
C ASP A 18 -13.85 -9.57 16.89
N LEU A 19 -12.77 -8.81 16.64
CA LEU A 19 -12.70 -7.74 15.64
C LEU A 19 -12.20 -8.22 14.26
N GLY A 20 -11.91 -9.52 14.11
CA GLY A 20 -11.31 -10.08 12.89
C GLY A 20 -9.87 -9.63 12.65
N ILE A 21 -9.14 -9.24 13.71
CA ILE A 21 -7.76 -8.77 13.63
C ILE A 21 -6.81 -9.89 14.07
N ASP A 22 -6.02 -10.42 13.14
CA ASP A 22 -4.97 -11.43 13.38
C ASP A 22 -3.56 -10.93 12.98
N HIS A 23 -3.48 -9.76 12.36
CA HIS A 23 -2.24 -9.06 12.04
C HIS A 23 -2.48 -7.57 11.80
N TYR A 24 -1.40 -6.79 11.92
CA TYR A 24 -1.29 -5.47 11.32
C TYR A 24 -0.60 -5.52 9.96
N SER A 25 -0.64 -4.42 9.20
CA SER A 25 0.22 -4.21 8.04
C SER A 25 0.89 -2.82 8.06
N PRO A 26 1.99 -2.60 7.33
CA PRO A 26 2.63 -1.28 7.24
C PRO A 26 1.67 -0.19 6.75
N THR A 27 0.83 -0.51 5.76
CA THR A 27 -0.20 0.40 5.23
C THR A 27 -1.25 0.68 6.28
N GLN A 28 -1.72 -0.34 7.00
CA GLN A 28 -2.64 -0.15 8.11
C GLN A 28 -2.04 0.78 9.16
N LEU A 29 -0.78 0.62 9.55
CA LEU A 29 -0.19 1.41 10.64
C LEU A 29 0.11 2.87 10.26
N ASN A 30 -0.04 3.23 8.98
CA ASN A 30 0.10 4.60 8.49
C ASN A 30 -1.22 5.40 8.48
N CYS A 31 -2.39 4.77 8.63
CA CYS A 31 -3.67 5.50 8.74
C CYS A 31 -4.03 5.84 10.20
N SER A 32 -4.83 6.89 10.37
CA SER A 32 -5.39 7.26 11.67
C SER A 32 -6.12 6.11 12.36
N MET A 33 -6.26 6.21 13.68
CA MET A 33 -6.94 5.22 14.49
C MET A 33 -8.40 5.04 14.06
N ALA A 34 -9.11 6.14 13.81
CA ALA A 34 -10.52 6.10 13.42
C ALA A 34 -10.72 5.52 12.02
N SER A 35 -9.94 5.96 11.03
CA SER A 35 -10.00 5.40 9.67
C SER A 35 -9.63 3.92 9.67
N TRP A 36 -8.65 3.52 10.48
CA TRP A 36 -8.28 2.12 10.66
C TRP A 36 -9.39 1.30 11.33
N ALA A 37 -9.97 1.78 12.43
CA ALA A 37 -11.04 1.08 13.14
C ALA A 37 -12.25 0.85 12.22
N TYR A 38 -12.65 1.86 11.45
CA TYR A 38 -13.69 1.70 10.44
C TYR A 38 -13.32 0.62 9.41
N LYS A 39 -12.17 0.77 8.75
CA LYS A 39 -11.77 -0.12 7.64
C LYS A 39 -11.57 -1.56 8.11
N TYR A 40 -11.03 -1.80 9.30
CA TYR A 40 -10.55 -3.12 9.71
C TYR A 40 -11.35 -3.77 10.83
N ALA A 41 -12.08 -3.02 11.64
CA ALA A 41 -12.94 -3.56 12.70
C ALA A 41 -14.44 -3.51 12.36
N VAL A 42 -14.89 -2.56 11.52
CA VAL A 42 -16.31 -2.45 11.12
C VAL A 42 -16.59 -3.20 9.83
N LEU A 43 -15.75 -2.99 8.81
CA LEU A 43 -15.96 -3.61 7.50
C LEU A 43 -15.42 -5.04 7.48
N ASP A 44 -16.13 -5.93 6.80
CA ASP A 44 -15.57 -7.21 6.40
C ASP A 44 -14.64 -7.06 5.18
N GLN A 45 -14.05 -8.18 4.74
CA GLN A 45 -13.12 -8.20 3.62
C GLN A 45 -13.76 -7.81 2.28
N GLU A 46 -15.04 -8.12 2.06
CA GLU A 46 -15.75 -7.82 0.83
C GLU A 46 -16.05 -6.32 0.74
N ARG A 47 -16.62 -5.74 1.80
CA ARG A 47 -16.88 -4.30 1.90
C ARG A 47 -15.59 -3.50 1.82
N ARG A 48 -14.49 -3.95 2.45
CA ARG A 48 -13.17 -3.32 2.29
C ARG A 48 -12.70 -3.25 0.83
N ARG A 49 -12.96 -4.29 0.04
CA ARG A 49 -12.57 -4.32 -1.39
C ARG A 49 -13.44 -3.43 -2.26
N SER A 50 -14.63 -3.07 -1.78
CA SER A 50 -15.53 -2.11 -2.43
C SER A 50 -15.25 -0.64 -2.05
N LEU A 51 -14.21 -0.35 -1.25
CA LEU A 51 -13.80 1.04 -0.99
C LEU A 51 -13.30 1.68 -2.29
N LYS A 52 -13.53 2.99 -2.45
CA LYS A 52 -13.14 3.74 -3.65
C LYS A 52 -11.70 3.45 -4.08
N HIS A 53 -11.56 3.04 -5.33
CA HIS A 53 -10.28 2.78 -5.97
C HIS A 53 -10.15 3.64 -7.23
N ASN A 54 -9.48 4.78 -7.09
CA ASN A 54 -9.32 5.74 -8.18
C ASN A 54 -8.20 5.36 -9.15
N ILE A 55 -8.11 6.09 -10.26
CA ILE A 55 -7.19 5.78 -11.35
C ILE A 55 -5.71 5.83 -10.93
N LYS A 56 -5.37 6.64 -9.93
CA LYS A 56 -3.98 6.72 -9.43
C LYS A 56 -3.58 5.43 -8.74
N MET A 57 -4.48 4.84 -7.95
CA MET A 57 -4.26 3.55 -7.31
C MET A 57 -4.19 2.44 -8.37
N TYR A 58 -5.11 2.47 -9.34
CA TYR A 58 -5.17 1.48 -10.41
C TYR A 58 -3.87 1.46 -11.24
N PHE A 59 -3.37 2.63 -11.64
CA PHE A 59 -2.07 2.76 -12.33
C PHE A 59 -0.93 2.16 -11.53
N GLY A 60 -0.86 2.48 -10.24
CA GLY A 60 0.20 1.99 -9.37
C GLY A 60 0.23 0.47 -9.30
N VAL A 61 -0.95 -0.14 -9.12
CA VAL A 61 -1.12 -1.60 -9.05
C VAL A 61 -0.76 -2.26 -10.36
N VAL A 62 -1.40 -1.87 -11.47
CA VAL A 62 -1.20 -2.52 -12.78
C VAL A 62 0.26 -2.43 -13.23
N ILE A 63 0.91 -1.27 -13.09
CA ILE A 63 2.32 -1.10 -13.47
C ILE A 63 3.23 -1.96 -12.57
N GLY A 64 2.93 -2.05 -11.27
CA GLY A 64 3.64 -2.93 -10.34
C GLY A 64 3.55 -4.40 -10.75
N GLU A 65 2.32 -4.88 -10.97
CA GLU A 65 2.05 -6.27 -11.38
C GLU A 65 2.71 -6.61 -12.73
N LEU A 66 2.66 -5.71 -13.71
CA LEU A 66 3.33 -5.91 -15.00
C LEU A 66 4.85 -5.94 -14.87
N CYS A 67 5.45 -5.11 -14.02
CA CYS A 67 6.88 -5.21 -13.70
C CYS A 67 7.20 -6.57 -13.06
N GLN A 68 6.39 -7.04 -12.12
CA GLN A 68 6.58 -8.37 -11.52
C GLN A 68 6.54 -9.48 -12.58
N LEU A 69 5.61 -9.41 -13.53
CA LEU A 69 5.52 -10.36 -14.65
C LEU A 69 6.73 -10.28 -15.61
N CYS A 70 7.38 -9.12 -15.72
CA CYS A 70 8.59 -8.95 -16.52
C CYS A 70 9.84 -9.52 -15.83
N PHE A 71 9.95 -9.37 -14.50
CA PHE A 71 11.23 -9.59 -13.81
C PHE A 71 11.24 -10.77 -12.82
N CYS A 72 10.11 -11.11 -12.20
CA CYS A 72 10.06 -12.10 -11.13
C CYS A 72 9.89 -13.52 -11.69
N ASP A 73 10.65 -14.46 -11.14
CA ASP A 73 10.61 -15.91 -11.45
C ASP A 73 9.43 -16.59 -10.75
N GLU A 74 9.03 -16.07 -9.60
CA GLU A 74 7.97 -16.63 -8.75
C GLU A 74 7.06 -15.51 -8.21
N LEU A 75 5.75 -15.75 -8.17
CA LEU A 75 4.76 -14.84 -7.61
C LEU A 75 3.96 -15.57 -6.52
N TRP A 76 3.86 -14.96 -5.35
CA TRP A 76 3.00 -15.46 -4.29
C TRP A 76 1.57 -14.98 -4.47
N SER A 77 0.61 -15.92 -4.53
CA SER A 77 -0.81 -15.59 -4.53
C SER A 77 -1.30 -15.13 -3.16
N PHE A 78 -2.49 -14.54 -3.11
CA PHE A 78 -3.16 -14.19 -1.85
C PHE A 78 -3.38 -15.39 -0.91
N LYS A 79 -3.40 -16.62 -1.44
CA LYS A 79 -3.49 -17.86 -0.65
C LYS A 79 -2.12 -18.37 -0.20
N SER A 80 -1.08 -17.54 -0.28
CA SER A 80 0.32 -17.91 0.01
C SER A 80 0.85 -19.06 -0.85
N GLN A 81 0.30 -19.25 -2.05
CA GLN A 81 0.77 -20.27 -2.99
C GLN A 81 1.76 -19.65 -3.97
N VAL A 82 2.88 -20.34 -4.21
CA VAL A 82 3.90 -19.88 -5.15
C VAL A 82 3.55 -20.33 -6.56
N VAL A 83 3.41 -19.37 -7.47
CA VAL A 83 3.20 -19.60 -8.91
C VAL A 83 4.50 -19.28 -9.64
N LYS A 84 5.00 -20.22 -10.45
CA LYS A 84 6.19 -20.00 -11.28
C LYS A 84 5.82 -19.19 -12.51
N ASN A 85 6.53 -18.08 -12.73
CA ASN A 85 6.44 -17.29 -13.94
C ASN A 85 7.37 -17.87 -15.01
N LYS A 86 6.85 -18.83 -15.78
CA LYS A 86 7.64 -19.53 -16.81
C LYS A 86 7.82 -18.72 -18.09
N ASP A 87 7.00 -17.70 -18.29
CA ASP A 87 6.92 -16.92 -19.52
C ASP A 87 6.91 -15.43 -19.16
N LYS A 88 8.08 -14.95 -18.75
CA LYS A 88 8.28 -13.55 -18.34
C LYS A 88 7.91 -12.62 -19.48
N TYR A 89 7.21 -11.55 -19.16
CA TYR A 89 6.78 -10.59 -20.15
C TYR A 89 7.99 -9.83 -20.71
N SER A 90 8.03 -9.65 -22.03
CA SER A 90 8.83 -8.59 -22.63
C SER A 90 8.18 -7.24 -22.31
N LEU A 91 8.93 -6.15 -22.47
CA LEU A 91 8.37 -4.81 -22.33
C LEU A 91 7.20 -4.57 -23.31
N ASP A 92 7.29 -5.05 -24.55
CA ASP A 92 6.23 -4.88 -25.54
C ASP A 92 4.95 -5.61 -25.11
N ARG A 93 5.07 -6.86 -24.64
CA ARG A 93 3.93 -7.60 -24.09
C ARG A 93 3.33 -6.93 -22.85
N ALA A 94 4.16 -6.34 -22.00
CA ALA A 94 3.69 -5.58 -20.84
C ALA A 94 2.92 -4.33 -21.26
N LEU A 95 3.35 -3.63 -22.32
CA LEU A 95 2.65 -2.46 -22.86
C LEU A 95 1.30 -2.85 -23.50
N GLU A 96 1.25 -3.97 -24.23
CA GLU A 96 -0.02 -4.52 -24.74
C GLU A 96 -0.99 -4.88 -23.60
N ALA A 97 -0.49 -5.53 -22.55
CA ALA A 97 -1.30 -5.86 -21.39
C ALA A 97 -1.77 -4.60 -20.64
N LEU A 98 -0.91 -3.59 -20.52
CA LEU A 98 -1.28 -2.30 -19.93
C LEU A 98 -2.43 -1.64 -20.69
N ASP A 99 -2.37 -1.58 -22.02
CA ASP A 99 -3.43 -1.02 -22.85
C ASP A 99 -4.78 -1.76 -22.63
N ALA A 100 -4.73 -3.09 -22.53
CA ALA A 100 -5.91 -3.90 -22.22
C ALA A 100 -6.47 -3.64 -20.81
N HIS A 101 -5.61 -3.39 -19.81
CA HIS A 101 -6.03 -2.97 -18.47
C HIS A 101 -6.69 -1.59 -18.49
N MET A 102 -6.04 -0.63 -19.16
CA MET A 102 -6.52 0.74 -19.28
C MET A 102 -7.90 0.80 -19.94
N THR A 103 -8.10 0.05 -21.02
CA THR A 103 -9.41 -0.06 -21.71
C THR A 103 -10.53 -0.59 -20.82
N LYS A 104 -10.20 -1.43 -19.82
CA LYS A 104 -11.17 -2.01 -18.87
C LYS A 104 -11.41 -1.16 -17.63
N TYR A 105 -10.66 -0.07 -17.45
CA TYR A 105 -10.82 0.76 -16.28
C TYR A 105 -12.18 1.46 -16.29
N GLU A 106 -12.95 1.28 -15.22
CA GLU A 106 -14.22 1.96 -15.00
C GLU A 106 -14.02 3.05 -13.95
N PRO A 107 -14.14 4.34 -14.32
CA PRO A 107 -14.00 5.43 -13.37
C PRO A 107 -15.05 5.38 -12.26
N TRP A 108 -14.62 5.70 -11.04
CA TRP A 108 -15.51 5.64 -9.87
C TRP A 108 -16.58 6.73 -9.87
N ASP A 109 -16.21 7.94 -10.29
CA ASP A 109 -17.05 9.13 -10.34
C ASP A 109 -16.61 10.05 -11.49
N ASP A 110 -17.34 11.15 -11.73
CA ASP A 110 -17.02 12.09 -12.81
C ASP A 110 -15.65 12.74 -12.65
N ALA A 111 -15.19 12.97 -11.42
CA ALA A 111 -13.87 13.56 -11.15
C ALA A 111 -12.74 12.58 -11.47
N ASP A 112 -12.94 11.30 -11.16
CA ASP A 112 -12.04 10.22 -11.53
C ASP A 112 -12.04 9.97 -13.04
N LYS A 113 -13.19 10.10 -13.70
CA LYS A 113 -13.31 10.04 -15.17
C LYS A 113 -12.53 11.17 -15.85
N GLU A 114 -12.70 12.41 -15.38
CA GLU A 114 -11.95 13.57 -15.87
C GLU A 114 -10.44 13.33 -15.73
N LEU A 115 -10.01 12.82 -14.57
CA LEU A 115 -8.61 12.49 -14.32
C LEU A 115 -8.12 11.39 -15.25
N TYR A 116 -8.85 10.29 -15.40
CA TYR A 116 -8.50 9.17 -16.28
C TYR A 116 -8.30 9.64 -17.72
N GLU A 117 -9.26 10.36 -18.29
CA GLU A 117 -9.18 10.90 -19.66
C GLU A 117 -7.98 11.84 -19.82
N GLY A 118 -7.66 12.62 -18.79
CA GLY A 118 -6.50 13.51 -18.81
C GLY A 118 -5.15 12.81 -18.74
N ILE A 119 -5.05 11.59 -18.19
CA ILE A 119 -3.74 10.97 -17.88
C ILE A 119 -3.49 9.62 -18.55
N LYS A 120 -4.50 8.99 -19.17
CA LYS A 120 -4.39 7.63 -19.71
C LYS A 120 -3.22 7.46 -20.68
N ASP A 121 -2.96 8.45 -21.51
CA ASP A 121 -1.88 8.44 -22.50
C ASP A 121 -0.47 8.49 -21.88
N THR A 122 -0.36 8.77 -20.57
CA THR A 122 0.92 8.74 -19.85
C THR A 122 1.29 7.35 -19.35
N ALA A 123 0.36 6.39 -19.36
CA ALA A 123 0.59 5.05 -18.83
C ALA A 123 1.74 4.30 -19.52
N PRO A 124 1.88 4.30 -20.87
CA PRO A 124 2.98 3.61 -21.55
C PRO A 124 4.35 4.13 -21.12
N ASP A 125 4.51 5.44 -21.01
CA ASP A 125 5.75 6.06 -20.57
C ASP A 125 6.06 5.73 -19.10
N MET A 126 5.05 5.75 -18.24
CA MET A 126 5.21 5.32 -16.84
C MET A 126 5.67 3.86 -16.74
N MET A 127 5.10 2.96 -17.54
CA MET A 127 5.50 1.56 -17.60
C MET A 127 6.94 1.40 -18.07
N ARG A 128 7.37 2.17 -19.09
CA ARG A 128 8.78 2.18 -19.54
C ARG A 128 9.73 2.63 -18.44
N GLN A 129 9.38 3.67 -17.69
CA GLN A 129 10.23 4.14 -16.59
C GLN A 129 10.28 3.14 -15.43
N ALA A 130 9.14 2.53 -15.07
CA ALA A 130 9.10 1.47 -14.07
C ALA A 130 9.97 0.27 -14.50
N TYR A 131 9.80 -0.20 -15.73
CA TYR A 131 10.60 -1.29 -16.31
C TYR A 131 12.10 -0.99 -16.28
N ASN A 132 12.49 0.23 -16.67
CA ASN A 132 13.91 0.64 -16.65
C ASN A 132 14.47 0.68 -15.22
N GLY A 133 13.68 1.14 -14.25
CA GLY A 133 14.02 1.11 -12.84
C GLY A 133 14.26 -0.32 -12.32
N TRP A 134 13.32 -1.23 -12.55
CA TRP A 134 13.49 -2.65 -12.23
C TRP A 134 14.69 -3.29 -12.93
N LYS A 135 14.92 -2.96 -14.20
CA LYS A 135 16.08 -3.45 -14.96
C LYS A 135 17.39 -2.98 -14.36
N SER A 136 17.46 -1.72 -13.93
CA SER A 136 18.67 -1.12 -13.32
C SER A 136 19.06 -1.75 -11.98
N MET A 137 18.06 -2.25 -11.24
CA MET A 137 18.26 -2.95 -9.96
C MET A 137 19.04 -4.26 -10.11
N ASN A 138 18.98 -4.90 -11.28
CA ASN A 138 19.78 -6.08 -11.63
C ASN A 138 19.66 -7.23 -10.60
N LEU A 139 18.46 -7.43 -10.05
CA LEU A 139 18.12 -8.51 -9.12
C LEU A 139 18.53 -9.88 -9.68
N LYS A 140 18.94 -10.79 -8.80
CA LYS A 140 19.45 -12.12 -9.16
C LYS A 140 18.41 -13.20 -8.95
N THR A 141 18.20 -14.02 -9.98
CA THR A 141 17.30 -15.18 -9.89
C THR A 141 17.69 -16.13 -8.74
N PRO A 142 16.71 -16.69 -8.00
CA PRO A 142 15.27 -16.46 -8.15
C PRO A 142 14.84 -15.10 -7.58
N VAL A 143 14.14 -14.33 -8.40
CA VAL A 143 13.45 -13.10 -8.00
C VAL A 143 12.00 -13.46 -7.69
N VAL A 144 11.52 -13.09 -6.50
CA VAL A 144 10.20 -13.46 -6.00
C VAL A 144 9.39 -12.21 -5.73
N ALA A 145 8.18 -12.15 -6.27
CA ALA A 145 7.20 -11.11 -5.98
C ALA A 145 6.18 -11.57 -4.94
N GLU A 146 5.58 -10.57 -4.29
CA GLU A 146 4.43 -10.71 -3.40
C GLU A 146 4.66 -11.61 -2.18
N ARG A 147 5.93 -11.85 -1.83
CA ARG A 147 6.32 -12.78 -0.75
C ARG A 147 5.79 -12.26 0.58
N ASN A 148 5.04 -13.10 1.28
CA ASN A 148 4.60 -12.79 2.64
C ASN A 148 5.80 -12.74 3.59
N VAL A 149 5.94 -11.63 4.29
CA VAL A 149 6.98 -11.42 5.31
C VAL A 149 6.34 -10.87 6.58
N ARG A 150 6.84 -11.32 7.74
CA ARG A 150 6.26 -11.01 9.05
C ARG A 150 7.31 -10.48 10.00
N LEU A 151 6.90 -9.54 10.84
CA LEU A 151 7.64 -9.12 12.02
C LEU A 151 6.75 -9.18 13.25
N LYS A 152 7.32 -9.71 14.33
CA LYS A 152 6.66 -9.71 15.63
C LYS A 152 6.68 -8.33 16.24
N PHE A 153 5.50 -7.81 16.56
CA PHE A 153 5.33 -6.48 17.13
C PHE A 153 4.85 -6.55 18.58
N THR A 154 3.60 -6.97 18.78
CA THR A 154 2.93 -6.97 20.08
C THR A 154 2.06 -8.23 20.23
N TYR A 155 0.74 -8.09 20.41
CA TYR A 155 -0.20 -9.21 20.47
C TYR A 155 -0.41 -9.87 19.11
N VAL A 156 -0.40 -9.08 18.04
CA VAL A 156 -0.46 -9.57 16.67
C VAL A 156 0.79 -9.18 15.89
N ASN A 157 1.13 -9.99 14.89
CA ASN A 157 2.26 -9.75 14.01
C ASN A 157 1.94 -8.64 13.01
N CYS A 158 2.97 -7.99 12.46
CA CYS A 158 2.83 -7.15 11.28
C CYS A 158 3.21 -7.94 10.03
N LEU A 159 2.30 -8.04 9.07
CA LEU A 159 2.43 -8.76 7.80
C LEU A 159 2.54 -7.75 6.65
N GLY A 160 3.44 -8.03 5.72
CA GLY A 160 3.51 -7.33 4.44
C GLY A 160 3.90 -8.26 3.30
N ARG A 161 3.90 -7.70 2.08
CA ARG A 161 4.26 -8.39 0.84
C ARG A 161 5.25 -7.54 0.07
N THR A 162 6.40 -8.12 -0.28
CA THR A 162 7.43 -7.44 -1.07
C THR A 162 6.99 -7.29 -2.52
N ASP A 163 7.28 -6.17 -3.17
CA ASP A 163 6.99 -6.03 -4.60
C ASP A 163 7.89 -6.97 -5.43
N GLY A 164 9.17 -7.08 -5.05
CA GLY A 164 10.12 -8.04 -5.60
C GLY A 164 11.37 -8.17 -4.76
N ASP A 165 11.87 -9.38 -4.59
CA ASP A 165 13.10 -9.66 -3.83
C ASP A 165 13.93 -10.80 -4.40
N ASP A 166 15.26 -10.67 -4.31
CA ASP A 166 16.19 -11.77 -4.52
C ASP A 166 16.82 -12.20 -3.18
N LYS A 167 17.93 -12.95 -3.22
CA LYS A 167 18.63 -13.37 -1.99
C LYS A 167 19.19 -12.22 -1.15
N LEU A 168 19.59 -11.11 -1.76
CA LEU A 168 20.39 -10.05 -1.14
C LEU A 168 19.63 -8.73 -0.95
N MET A 169 18.66 -8.45 -1.82
CA MET A 169 17.98 -7.16 -1.87
C MET A 169 16.52 -7.30 -2.28
N PHE A 170 15.75 -6.25 -1.99
CA PHE A 170 14.36 -6.11 -2.42
C PHE A 170 14.10 -4.72 -2.99
N ILE A 171 13.01 -4.61 -3.73
CA ILE A 171 12.45 -3.37 -4.26
C ILE A 171 11.07 -3.11 -3.64
N GLU A 172 10.83 -1.85 -3.30
CA GLU A 172 9.52 -1.26 -3.02
C GLU A 172 9.25 -0.19 -4.09
N GLN A 173 8.27 -0.39 -4.96
CA GLN A 173 7.94 0.49 -6.08
C GLN A 173 6.78 1.43 -5.72
N LYS A 174 6.93 2.71 -6.09
CA LYS A 174 5.89 3.73 -5.95
C LYS A 174 5.73 4.54 -7.23
N CYS A 175 4.53 4.53 -7.80
CA CYS A 175 4.19 5.36 -8.95
C CYS A 175 3.78 6.78 -8.50
N LYS A 176 4.30 7.81 -9.16
CA LYS A 176 3.86 9.21 -9.05
C LYS A 176 3.03 9.57 -10.29
N VAL A 177 1.76 9.19 -10.21
CA VAL A 177 0.76 9.41 -11.26
C VAL A 177 0.45 10.91 -11.38
N PRO A 178 0.28 11.46 -12.60
CA PRO A 178 -0.11 12.85 -12.80
C PRO A 178 -1.42 13.24 -12.08
N GLN A 179 -1.63 14.54 -11.94
CA GLN A 179 -2.83 15.12 -11.32
C GLN A 179 -3.44 16.14 -12.27
N LEU A 180 -4.68 16.54 -12.04
CA LEU A 180 -5.24 17.71 -12.71
C LEU A 180 -4.93 18.99 -11.91
N ASN A 181 -4.57 20.07 -12.60
CA ASN A 181 -4.50 21.40 -12.02
C ASN A 181 -5.90 21.90 -11.65
N ARG A 182 -5.95 23.01 -10.91
CA ARG A 182 -7.20 23.74 -10.67
C ARG A 182 -7.86 24.11 -12.01
N PRO A 183 -9.21 24.14 -12.08
CA PRO A 183 -9.92 24.61 -13.27
C PRO A 183 -9.43 26.00 -13.69
N LYS A 184 -9.27 26.19 -15.00
CA LYS A 184 -9.12 27.51 -15.60
C LYS A 184 -10.46 28.25 -15.60
N LYS A 185 -10.45 29.51 -16.03
CA LYS A 185 -11.67 30.34 -16.15
C LYS A 185 -12.73 29.72 -17.08
N ASP A 186 -12.30 28.93 -18.07
CA ASP A 186 -13.16 28.24 -19.04
C ASP A 186 -13.65 26.86 -18.54
N GLY A 187 -13.35 26.49 -17.30
CA GLY A 187 -13.72 25.20 -16.71
C GLY A 187 -12.77 24.05 -17.04
N THR A 188 -11.88 24.19 -18.02
CA THR A 188 -10.92 23.13 -18.40
C THR A 188 -9.80 23.00 -17.38
N ARG A 189 -9.26 21.78 -17.24
CA ARG A 189 -8.07 21.50 -16.42
C ARG A 189 -6.90 21.09 -17.30
N SER A 190 -5.68 21.43 -16.87
CA SER A 190 -4.45 20.92 -17.47
C SER A 190 -3.83 19.84 -16.60
N VAL A 191 -3.13 18.90 -17.22
CA VAL A 191 -2.39 17.85 -16.52
C VAL A 191 -1.15 18.42 -15.86
N LYS A 192 -0.99 18.12 -14.58
CA LYS A 192 0.19 18.41 -13.76
C LYS A 192 1.00 17.13 -13.58
N HIS A 193 2.18 17.09 -14.17
CA HIS A 193 3.15 16.04 -13.87
C HIS A 193 3.68 16.20 -12.45
N VAL A 194 3.69 15.10 -11.70
CA VAL A 194 4.21 15.06 -10.33
C VAL A 194 5.69 14.73 -10.38
N ALA A 195 6.53 15.67 -9.91
CA ALA A 195 7.96 15.45 -9.80
C ALA A 195 8.26 14.33 -8.80
N LEU A 196 9.31 13.56 -9.08
CA LEU A 196 9.81 12.60 -8.11
C LEU A 196 10.44 13.34 -6.91
N PRO A 197 10.42 12.75 -5.71
CA PRO A 197 11.15 13.32 -4.58
C PRO A 197 12.64 13.47 -4.93
N LYS A 198 13.22 14.64 -4.66
CA LYS A 198 14.61 14.92 -5.03
C LYS A 198 15.57 14.32 -4.01
N ASP A 199 15.55 14.81 -2.77
CA ASP A 199 16.58 14.40 -1.80
C ASP A 199 16.07 13.34 -0.83
N GLU A 200 14.77 13.37 -0.55
CA GLU A 200 14.16 12.52 0.47
C GLU A 200 12.87 11.86 -0.03
N PRO A 201 12.68 10.55 0.21
CA PRO A 201 11.42 9.89 -0.06
C PRO A 201 10.33 10.36 0.92
N GLN A 202 9.07 10.06 0.59
CA GLN A 202 7.99 10.25 1.54
C GLN A 202 8.21 9.34 2.76
N ILE A 203 8.08 9.90 3.96
CA ILE A 203 8.40 9.21 5.22
C ILE A 203 7.60 7.92 5.40
N THR A 204 6.33 7.88 4.97
CA THR A 204 5.47 6.69 5.05
C THR A 204 6.00 5.56 4.15
N HIS A 205 6.62 5.89 3.02
CA HIS A 205 7.23 4.92 2.11
C HIS A 205 8.59 4.44 2.63
N ALA A 206 9.38 5.34 3.22
CA ALA A 206 10.63 4.97 3.91
C ALA A 206 10.35 4.02 5.09
N ARG A 207 9.30 4.29 5.88
CA ARG A 207 8.85 3.41 6.96
C ARG A 207 8.44 2.03 6.47
N GLN A 208 7.63 1.96 5.41
CA GLN A 208 7.23 0.70 4.80
C GLN A 208 8.46 -0.09 4.29
N THR A 209 9.41 0.62 3.66
CA THR A 209 10.68 0.03 3.22
C THR A 209 11.50 -0.50 4.41
N ALA A 210 11.58 0.24 5.52
CA ALA A 210 12.24 -0.20 6.74
C ALA A 210 11.62 -1.48 7.31
N PHE A 211 10.29 -1.58 7.34
CA PHE A 211 9.61 -2.82 7.73
C PHE A 211 10.09 -4.00 6.90
N TYR A 212 10.11 -3.88 5.58
CA TYR A 212 10.56 -4.96 4.70
C TYR A 212 12.05 -5.29 4.88
N HIS A 213 12.89 -4.30 5.14
CA HIS A 213 14.30 -4.52 5.48
C HIS A 213 14.44 -5.42 6.71
N PHE A 214 13.78 -5.10 7.82
CA PHE A 214 13.88 -5.92 9.04
C PHE A 214 13.18 -7.29 8.89
N ALA A 215 12.09 -7.36 8.12
CA ALA A 215 11.36 -8.60 7.91
C ALA A 215 12.14 -9.62 7.06
N THR A 216 13.04 -9.14 6.20
CA THR A 216 13.77 -9.97 5.24
C THR A 216 15.27 -10.07 5.51
N GLY A 217 15.86 -9.10 6.20
CA GLY A 217 17.31 -8.93 6.32
C GLY A 217 18.00 -8.45 5.04
N LYS A 218 17.25 -8.04 4.02
CA LYS A 218 17.77 -7.72 2.67
C LYS A 218 18.02 -6.23 2.48
N LYS A 219 18.93 -5.86 1.57
CA LYS A 219 19.22 -4.46 1.26
C LYS A 219 17.97 -3.78 0.63
N PRO A 220 17.50 -2.65 1.19
CA PRO A 220 16.31 -1.97 0.71
C PRO A 220 16.58 -1.09 -0.50
N HIS A 221 15.64 -1.06 -1.44
CA HIS A 221 15.60 -0.10 -2.54
C HIS A 221 14.17 0.43 -2.71
N LEU A 222 13.98 1.72 -2.44
CA LEU A 222 12.71 2.40 -2.63
C LEU A 222 12.72 3.13 -3.98
N MET A 223 11.99 2.58 -4.95
CA MET A 223 11.90 3.11 -6.29
C MET A 223 10.68 4.00 -6.45
N TYR A 224 10.87 5.19 -6.99
CA TYR A 224 9.80 6.01 -7.54
C TYR A 224 9.88 6.05 -9.06
N CYS A 225 8.74 6.07 -9.73
CA CYS A 225 8.67 6.35 -11.17
C CYS A 225 7.49 7.28 -11.50
N ASN A 226 7.65 8.05 -12.57
CA ASN A 226 6.58 8.78 -13.25
C ASN A 226 6.76 8.60 -14.77
N ALA A 227 6.03 9.35 -15.60
CA ALA A 227 6.12 9.20 -17.06
C ALA A 227 7.48 9.64 -17.63
N LYS A 228 8.27 10.44 -16.90
CA LYS A 228 9.49 11.07 -17.41
C LYS A 228 10.76 10.38 -16.94
N GLU A 229 10.74 9.85 -15.72
CA GLU A 229 11.93 9.40 -15.02
C GLU A 229 11.59 8.34 -13.96
N TYR A 230 12.64 7.67 -13.48
CA TYR A 230 12.62 6.87 -12.26
C TYR A 230 13.77 7.29 -11.34
N LYS A 231 13.62 7.04 -10.04
CA LYS A 231 14.64 7.29 -9.02
C LYS A 231 14.61 6.19 -7.97
N ILE A 232 15.80 5.77 -7.52
CA ILE A 232 15.96 4.74 -6.49
C ILE A 232 16.68 5.36 -5.29
N PHE A 233 16.06 5.22 -4.12
CA PHE A 233 16.66 5.52 -2.84
C PHE A 233 17.13 4.22 -2.18
N ASP A 234 18.34 4.24 -1.64
CA ASP A 234 18.93 3.14 -0.87
C ASP A 234 19.83 3.69 0.25
N PRO A 235 20.35 2.86 1.16
CA PRO A 235 21.14 3.31 2.31
C PRO A 235 22.38 4.14 1.95
N SER A 236 22.90 4.03 0.72
CA SER A 236 24.07 4.78 0.25
C SER A 236 23.76 6.22 -0.17
N ASN A 237 22.50 6.55 -0.42
CA ASN A 237 22.10 7.86 -0.95
C ASN A 237 20.92 8.52 -0.21
N CYS A 238 20.39 7.89 0.84
CA CYS A 238 19.19 8.36 1.53
C CYS A 238 19.31 8.22 3.06
N GLN A 239 19.22 9.34 3.77
CA GLN A 239 19.32 9.35 5.24
C GLN A 239 18.19 8.58 5.94
N TYR A 240 16.98 8.56 5.37
CA TYR A 240 15.83 7.79 5.90
C TYR A 240 15.94 6.28 5.69
N LEU A 241 16.93 5.82 4.91
CA LEU A 241 17.21 4.39 4.70
C LEU A 241 18.54 3.98 5.34
N THR A 242 19.13 4.83 6.18
CA THR A 242 20.23 4.40 7.05
C THR A 242 19.70 3.39 8.09
N LYS A 243 20.60 2.58 8.65
CA LYS A 243 20.23 1.59 9.67
C LYS A 243 19.48 2.24 10.84
N ASP A 244 20.04 3.30 11.40
CA ASP A 244 19.48 4.00 12.57
C ASP A 244 18.10 4.61 12.25
N ALA A 245 17.95 5.27 11.10
CA ALA A 245 16.66 5.82 10.68
C ALA A 245 15.61 4.72 10.48
N MET A 246 16.00 3.58 9.90
CA MET A 246 15.09 2.45 9.73
C MET A 246 14.68 1.84 11.08
N GLU A 247 15.57 1.77 12.07
CA GLU A 247 15.23 1.33 13.43
C GLU A 247 14.18 2.26 14.07
N GLU A 248 14.34 3.57 13.91
CA GLU A 248 13.35 4.55 14.37
C GLU A 248 12.00 4.42 13.66
N HIS A 249 12.02 4.14 12.35
CA HIS A 249 10.83 3.87 11.56
C HIS A 249 10.09 2.63 12.07
N LEU A 250 10.81 1.57 12.41
CA LEU A 250 10.23 0.37 12.99
C LEU A 250 9.62 0.63 14.38
N GLU A 251 10.29 1.43 15.23
CA GLU A 251 9.69 1.80 16.52
C GLU A 251 8.48 2.72 16.38
N HIS A 252 8.42 3.57 15.36
CA HIS A 252 7.18 4.28 15.05
C HIS A 252 6.03 3.30 14.80
N TYR A 253 6.24 2.28 13.96
CA TYR A 253 5.21 1.26 13.72
C TYR A 253 4.84 0.46 14.96
N LYS A 254 5.80 0.07 15.79
CA LYS A 254 5.53 -0.60 17.07
C LYS A 254 4.73 0.30 18.03
N ARG A 255 5.00 1.61 18.09
CA ARG A 255 4.18 2.55 18.86
C ARG A 255 2.74 2.61 18.35
N MET A 256 2.54 2.68 17.04
CA MET A 256 1.19 2.67 16.44
C MET A 256 0.45 1.36 16.75
N ALA A 257 1.13 0.22 16.69
CA ALA A 257 0.56 -1.07 17.08
C ALA A 257 0.17 -1.09 18.57
N ARG A 258 1.06 -0.67 19.48
CA ARG A 258 0.75 -0.57 20.92
C ARG A 258 -0.42 0.36 21.22
N LEU A 259 -0.60 1.44 20.44
CA LEU A 259 -1.75 2.33 20.58
C LEU A 259 -3.05 1.61 20.23
N ARG A 260 -3.07 0.86 19.13
CA ARG A 260 -4.23 0.06 18.70
C ARG A 260 -4.55 -1.04 19.69
N ASP A 261 -3.53 -1.76 20.14
CA ASP A 261 -3.67 -2.82 21.11
C ASP A 261 -4.33 -2.32 22.40
N ARG A 262 -3.88 -1.17 22.91
CA ARG A 262 -4.49 -0.56 24.09
C ARG A 262 -5.94 -0.20 23.87
N ALA A 263 -6.30 0.31 22.70
CA ALA A 263 -7.69 0.62 22.36
C ALA A 263 -8.54 -0.65 22.29
N ILE A 264 -8.10 -1.67 21.55
CA ILE A 264 -8.79 -2.97 21.43
C ILE A 264 -9.01 -3.61 22.80
N MET A 265 -7.97 -3.65 23.63
CA MET A 265 -8.03 -4.25 24.96
C MET A 265 -8.92 -3.45 25.93
N LYS A 266 -8.87 -2.11 25.88
CA LYS A 266 -9.75 -1.25 26.70
C LYS A 266 -11.22 -1.49 26.37
N CYS A 267 -11.53 -1.69 25.09
CA CYS A 267 -12.88 -1.93 24.58
C CYS A 267 -13.27 -3.41 24.61
N ASN A 268 -12.40 -4.30 25.10
CA ASN A 268 -12.63 -5.75 25.13
C ASN A 268 -13.15 -6.33 23.79
N GLY A 269 -12.59 -5.86 22.67
CA GLY A 269 -13.00 -6.30 21.33
C GLY A 269 -14.37 -5.78 20.85
N SER A 270 -15.00 -4.85 21.58
CA SER A 270 -16.25 -4.21 21.17
C SER A 270 -15.99 -3.14 20.10
N VAL A 271 -16.51 -3.35 18.89
CA VAL A 271 -16.47 -2.35 17.80
C VAL A 271 -17.11 -1.04 18.26
N ARG A 272 -18.27 -1.11 18.91
CA ARG A 272 -19.00 0.07 19.38
C ARG A 272 -18.15 0.89 20.34
N ASP A 273 -17.61 0.26 21.38
CA ASP A 273 -16.84 0.97 22.41
C ASP A 273 -15.53 1.50 21.84
N LEU A 274 -14.94 0.80 20.86
CA LEU A 274 -13.79 1.29 20.12
C LEU A 274 -14.11 2.57 19.36
N LEU A 275 -15.22 2.63 18.63
CA LEU A 275 -15.62 3.82 17.87
C LEU A 275 -16.06 4.98 18.77
N ALA A 276 -16.71 4.70 19.90
CA ALA A 276 -17.18 5.70 20.85
C ALA A 276 -16.05 6.58 21.41
N ASP A 277 -14.86 6.00 21.57
CA ASP A 277 -13.66 6.66 22.11
C ASP A 277 -12.79 7.38 21.06
N LEU A 278 -13.17 7.36 19.78
CA LEU A 278 -12.36 7.87 18.68
C LEU A 278 -12.96 9.12 18.03
N ASP A 279 -12.10 10.13 17.80
CA ASP A 279 -12.41 11.26 16.93
C ASP A 279 -12.08 10.88 15.47
N PRO A 280 -13.08 10.85 14.58
CA PRO A 280 -12.88 10.52 13.17
C PRO A 280 -12.17 11.60 12.36
N ASP A 281 -12.08 12.85 12.80
CA ASP A 281 -11.53 13.96 12.02
C ASP A 281 -12.06 13.96 10.56
N TRP A 282 -13.36 14.20 10.40
CA TRP A 282 -14.03 14.14 9.09
C TRP A 282 -13.49 15.16 8.06
N GLU A 283 -12.79 16.19 8.52
CA GLU A 283 -12.17 17.22 7.69
C GLU A 283 -10.81 16.78 7.11
N HIS A 284 -10.30 15.62 7.53
CA HIS A 284 -9.02 15.13 7.04
C HIS A 284 -9.04 14.87 5.53
N ASN A 285 -8.14 15.56 4.81
CA ASN A 285 -8.16 15.73 3.35
C ASN A 285 -8.20 14.44 2.50
N TYR A 286 -7.84 13.28 3.05
CA TYR A 286 -7.69 12.05 2.25
C TYR A 286 -8.06 10.74 2.96
N GLU A 287 -8.31 10.74 4.27
CA GLU A 287 -8.56 9.47 4.99
C GLU A 287 -9.96 8.89 4.73
N TRP A 288 -10.90 9.78 4.43
CA TRP A 288 -12.30 9.51 4.16
C TRP A 288 -12.67 9.63 2.66
N ASP A 289 -11.69 9.75 1.75
CA ASP A 289 -11.91 9.58 0.31
C ASP A 289 -12.02 8.09 -0.02
N ILE A 290 -13.09 7.46 0.47
CA ILE A 290 -13.34 6.02 0.42
C ILE A 290 -14.61 5.64 -0.34
N GLY A 291 -15.21 6.61 -1.03
CA GLY A 291 -16.50 6.50 -1.70
C GLY A 291 -17.62 7.05 -0.83
N GLU A 292 -18.60 7.71 -1.44
CA GLU A 292 -19.65 8.44 -0.72
C GLU A 292 -20.45 7.52 0.20
N GLU A 293 -20.94 6.39 -0.31
CA GLU A 293 -21.69 5.41 0.47
C GLU A 293 -20.92 4.91 1.70
N HIS A 294 -19.62 4.64 1.55
CA HIS A 294 -18.77 4.21 2.67
C HIS A 294 -18.49 5.32 3.66
N LYS A 295 -18.40 6.58 3.20
CA LYS A 295 -18.23 7.74 4.08
C LYS A 295 -19.50 8.01 4.88
N GLU A 296 -20.66 7.97 4.24
CA GLU A 296 -21.97 8.08 4.90
C GLU A 296 -22.17 6.97 5.93
N HIS A 297 -21.87 5.72 5.56
CA HIS A 297 -21.92 4.59 6.49
C HIS A 297 -20.95 4.77 7.66
N ALA A 298 -19.72 5.25 7.41
CA ALA A 298 -18.78 5.58 8.49
C ALA A 298 -19.36 6.62 9.45
N GLN A 299 -19.90 7.73 8.93
CA GLN A 299 -20.51 8.78 9.75
C GLN A 299 -21.65 8.24 10.61
N GLN A 300 -22.49 7.37 10.04
CA GLN A 300 -23.59 6.76 10.77
C GLN A 300 -23.10 5.87 11.92
N VAL A 301 -22.16 4.95 11.67
CA VAL A 301 -21.70 4.02 12.73
C VAL A 301 -20.94 4.73 13.86
N PHE A 302 -20.16 5.78 13.55
CA PHE A 302 -19.51 6.59 14.59
C PHE A 302 -20.54 7.35 15.42
N LYS A 303 -21.55 7.96 14.77
CA LYS A 303 -22.62 8.67 15.47
C LYS A 303 -23.41 7.75 16.40
N GLU A 304 -23.75 6.56 15.93
CA GLU A 304 -24.45 5.54 16.75
C GLU A 304 -23.61 5.11 17.96
N ALA A 305 -22.32 4.86 17.76
CA ALA A 305 -21.41 4.48 18.83
C ALA A 305 -21.24 5.57 19.90
N GLN A 306 -21.18 6.84 19.49
CA GLN A 306 -20.95 7.99 20.37
C GLN A 306 -22.22 8.51 21.06
N SER A 307 -23.41 8.05 20.65
CA SER A 307 -24.70 8.48 21.21
C SER A 307 -25.23 7.55 22.31
N ALA A 308 -24.54 6.43 22.58
CA ALA A 308 -24.93 5.38 23.53
C ALA A 308 -24.24 5.55 24.90
#